data_AF-A0A2N5CW13-F1
#
_entry.id   AF-A0A2N5CW13-F1
#
_cell.length_a   1.000
_cell.length_b   1.000
_cell.length_c   1.000
_cell.angle_alpha   90.00
_cell.angle_beta   90.00
_cell.angle_gamma   90.00
#
_symmetry.space_group_name_H-M   'P 1'
#
loop_
_entity.id
_entity.type
_entity.pdbx_description
1 polymer ?
#
loop_
_entity_poly.entity_id
_entity_poly.type
_entity_poly.pdbx_seq_one_letter_code
_entity_poly.pdbx_strand_id
1 'polypeptide(L)'
;MTRPDAPLPADYYAPVHRALIEPILLGGAPRTIAIANGTLAAALGLGLRLWIVGLLFFALGQLLAAWAARSDPQVFEVGRRHLRYPPYFRI
;
A
#
# COMPACT_ATOMS: atom_id res chain seq x y z
N MET A 1 -22.48 -11.08 -26.81
CA MET A 1 -22.02 -12.29 -26.09
C MET A 1 -20.89 -12.89 -26.94
N THR A 2 -19.65 -12.44 -26.72
CA THR A 2 -18.47 -12.84 -27.51
C THR A 2 -17.88 -14.13 -26.95
N ARG A 3 -17.62 -15.11 -27.82
CA ARG A 3 -17.01 -16.40 -27.48
C ARG A 3 -15.58 -16.17 -26.95
N PRO A 4 -15.21 -16.62 -25.73
CA PRO A 4 -13.87 -16.42 -25.16
C PRO A 4 -12.77 -17.28 -25.83
N ASP A 5 -13.14 -18.22 -26.68
CA ASP A 5 -12.28 -19.17 -27.42
C ASP A 5 -12.03 -18.76 -28.88
N ALA A 6 -12.50 -17.58 -29.31
CA ALA A 6 -12.18 -17.08 -30.65
C ALA A 6 -10.68 -16.75 -30.73
N PRO A 7 -9.93 -17.31 -31.72
CA PRO A 7 -8.50 -17.04 -31.85
C PRO A 7 -8.27 -15.54 -32.09
N LEU A 8 -7.44 -14.94 -31.24
CA LEU A 8 -7.05 -13.54 -31.36
C LEU A 8 -6.19 -13.34 -32.63
N PRO A 9 -6.28 -12.18 -33.29
CA PRO A 9 -5.37 -11.85 -34.39
C PRO A 9 -3.91 -12.03 -33.99
N ALA A 10 -3.07 -12.45 -34.94
CA ALA A 10 -1.65 -12.78 -34.68
C ALA A 10 -0.84 -11.64 -34.03
N ASP A 11 -1.29 -10.38 -34.19
CA ASP A 11 -0.63 -9.18 -33.69
C ASP A 11 -1.45 -8.43 -32.61
N TYR A 12 -2.39 -9.12 -31.95
CA TYR A 12 -3.20 -8.50 -30.91
C TYR A 12 -2.38 -8.27 -29.63
N TYR A 13 -2.14 -7.00 -29.28
CA TYR A 13 -1.51 -6.60 -28.01
C TYR A 13 -2.48 -5.75 -27.19
N ALA A 14 -2.76 -6.16 -25.95
CA ALA A 14 -3.52 -5.36 -25.01
C ALA A 14 -2.56 -4.52 -24.13
N PRO A 15 -2.48 -3.19 -24.30
CA PRO A 15 -1.58 -2.36 -23.51
C PRO A 15 -2.00 -2.36 -22.03
N VAL A 16 -1.23 -3.06 -21.19
CA VAL A 16 -1.41 -3.03 -19.74
C VAL A 16 -0.81 -1.74 -19.20
N HIS A 17 -1.65 -0.90 -18.60
CA HIS A 17 -1.18 0.31 -17.96
C HIS A 17 -0.46 -0.03 -16.66
N ARG A 18 0.67 0.64 -16.40
CA ARG A 18 1.47 0.48 -15.19
C ARG A 18 0.66 0.57 -13.90
N ALA A 19 -0.37 1.41 -13.89
CA ALA A 19 -1.30 1.57 -12.78
C ALA A 19 -2.05 0.28 -12.37
N LEU A 20 -2.14 -0.73 -13.23
CA LEU A 20 -2.76 -2.02 -12.89
C LEU A 20 -1.80 -2.98 -12.17
N ILE A 21 -0.50 -2.79 -12.33
CA ILE A 21 0.54 -3.70 -11.84
C ILE A 21 1.40 -3.07 -10.74
N GLU A 22 1.44 -1.74 -10.66
CA GLU A 22 2.17 -1.03 -9.61
C GLU A 22 1.27 -0.69 -8.42
N PRO A 23 1.80 -0.76 -7.19
CA PRO A 23 1.09 -0.33 -6.00
C PRO A 23 0.65 1.13 -6.12
N ILE A 24 -0.62 1.42 -5.78
CA ILE A 24 -1.14 2.79 -5.73
C ILE A 24 -0.54 3.50 -4.51
N LEU A 25 0.44 4.35 -4.78
CA LEU A 25 1.08 5.21 -3.81
C LEU A 25 0.27 6.51 -3.63
N LEU A 26 0.05 6.90 -2.38
CA LEU A 26 -0.52 8.18 -1.95
C LEU A 26 0.57 8.96 -1.23
N GLY A 27 1.06 10.05 -1.82
CA GLY A 27 2.09 10.89 -1.20
C GLY A 27 3.40 10.17 -0.87
N GLY A 28 3.72 9.13 -1.65
CA GLY A 28 4.90 8.30 -1.45
C GLY A 28 4.67 7.03 -0.63
N ALA A 29 3.52 6.82 0.02
CA ALA A 29 3.23 5.62 0.83
C ALA A 29 2.09 4.77 0.25
N PRO A 30 2.02 3.45 0.51
CA PRO A 30 0.88 2.62 0.15
C PRO A 30 -0.40 3.17 0.78
N ARG A 31 -1.46 3.32 -0.04
CA ARG A 31 -2.76 3.87 0.36
C ARG A 31 -3.27 3.38 1.72
N THR A 32 -3.17 2.08 2.00
CA THR A 32 -3.66 1.48 3.25
C THR A 32 -2.94 2.03 4.49
N ILE A 33 -1.62 2.24 4.42
CA ILE A 33 -0.80 2.74 5.53
C ILE A 33 -1.12 4.23 5.77
N ALA A 34 -1.22 5.01 4.68
CA ALA A 34 -1.54 6.43 4.76
C ALA A 34 -2.91 6.66 5.43
N ILE A 35 -3.92 5.86 5.06
CA ILE A 35 -5.26 5.92 5.68
C ILE A 35 -5.19 5.53 7.16
N ALA A 36 -4.53 4.42 7.49
CA ALA A 36 -4.42 3.98 8.89
C ALA A 36 -3.73 5.03 9.78
N ASN A 37 -2.63 5.63 9.31
CA ASN A 37 -1.93 6.70 10.03
C ASN A 37 -2.82 7.96 10.17
N GLY A 38 -3.53 8.34 9.11
CA GLY A 38 -4.48 9.45 9.16
C GLY A 38 -5.60 9.22 10.18
N THR A 39 -6.15 8.00 10.25
CA THR A 39 -7.18 7.64 11.24
C THR A 39 -6.64 7.67 12.66
N LEU A 40 -5.45 7.11 12.91
CA LEU A 40 -4.81 7.14 14.23
C LEU A 40 -4.53 8.58 14.68
N ALA A 41 -3.98 9.40 13.79
CA ALA A 41 -3.75 10.82 14.07
C ALA A 41 -5.04 11.59 14.35
N ALA A 42 -6.12 11.32 13.60
CA ALA A 42 -7.42 11.93 13.84
C ALA A 42 -8.02 11.49 15.19
N ALA A 43 -7.91 10.21 15.55
CA ALA A 43 -8.35 9.69 16.84
C ALA A 43 -7.59 10.36 18.00
N LEU A 44 -6.28 10.54 17.88
CA LEU A 44 -5.46 11.22 18.89
C LEU A 44 -5.73 12.72 18.95
N GLY A 45 -5.76 13.39 17.80
CA GLY A 45 -5.87 14.84 17.70
C GLY A 45 -7.27 15.38 18.01
N LEU A 46 -8.30 14.74 17.45
CA LEU A 46 -9.70 15.15 17.66
C LEU A 46 -10.31 14.46 18.88
N GLY A 47 -10.04 13.16 19.07
CA GLY A 47 -10.66 12.37 20.15
C GLY A 47 -10.14 12.74 21.53
N LEU A 48 -8.82 12.84 21.71
CA LEU A 48 -8.21 13.24 22.99
C LEU A 48 -7.92 14.76 23.08
N ARG A 49 -8.28 15.55 22.06
CA ARG A 49 -7.92 16.98 21.88
C ARG A 49 -6.41 17.26 21.92
N LEU A 50 -5.58 16.23 21.81
CA LEU A 50 -4.12 16.32 21.76
C LEU A 50 -3.66 16.69 20.34
N TRP A 51 -4.20 17.76 19.77
CA TRP A 51 -4.02 18.11 18.36
C TRP A 51 -2.55 18.23 17.95
N ILE A 52 -1.68 18.75 18.82
CA ILE A 52 -0.23 18.82 18.57
C ILE A 52 0.37 17.41 18.49
N VAL A 53 0.04 16.53 19.44
CA VAL A 53 0.54 15.14 19.46
C VAL A 53 0.02 14.38 18.25
N GLY A 54 -1.26 14.56 17.90
CA GLY A 54 -1.87 13.97 16.71
C GLY A 54 -1.21 14.44 15.41
N LEU A 55 -0.89 15.73 15.31
CA LEU A 55 -0.19 16.29 14.15
C LEU A 55 1.26 15.79 14.06
N LEU A 56 1.96 15.71 15.20
CA LEU A 56 3.31 15.18 15.27
C LEU A 56 3.34 13.71 14.86
N PHE A 57 2.42 12.91 15.41
CA PHE A 57 2.25 11.50 15.06
C PHE A 57 1.92 11.32 13.58
N PHE A 58 1.03 12.16 13.04
CA PHE A 58 0.69 12.15 11.63
C PHE A 58 1.92 12.43 10.76
N ALA A 59 2.65 13.51 11.04
CA ALA A 59 3.81 13.92 10.26
C ALA A 59 4.92 12.86 10.30
N LEU A 60 5.25 12.35 11.48
CA LEU A 60 6.22 11.26 11.65
C LEU A 60 5.76 9.98 10.95
N GLY A 61 4.50 9.59 11.12
CA GLY A 61 3.94 8.39 10.48
C GLY A 61 3.93 8.48 8.96
N GLN A 62 3.57 9.65 8.40
CA GLN A 62 3.56 9.87 6.95
C GLN A 62 4.98 9.92 6.38
N LEU A 63 5.92 10.58 7.06
CA LEU A 63 7.32 10.60 6.64
C LEU A 63 7.94 9.20 6.63
N LEU A 64 7.72 8.42 7.69
CA LEU A 64 8.20 7.04 7.76
C LEU A 64 7.54 6.15 6.70
N ALA A 65 6.25 6.33 6.45
CA ALA A 65 5.53 5.57 5.42
C ALA A 65 6.03 5.91 4.00
N ALA A 66 6.28 7.19 3.71
CA ALA A 66 6.84 7.65 2.44
C ALA A 66 8.30 7.19 2.27
N TRP A 67 9.09 7.15 3.35
CA TRP A 67 10.45 6.63 3.33
C TRP A 67 10.49 5.11 3.09
N ALA A 68 9.66 4.34 3.80
CA ALA A 68 9.59 2.89 3.64
C ALA A 68 9.20 2.47 2.22
N ALA A 69 8.27 3.20 1.62
CA ALA A 69 7.80 2.96 0.27
C ALA A 69 8.74 3.46 -0.83
N ARG A 70 9.56 4.47 -0.52
CA ARG A 70 10.75 4.79 -1.34
C ARG A 70 11.80 3.67 -1.26
N SER A 71 11.97 3.06 -0.09
CA SER A 71 12.99 2.03 0.14
C SER A 71 12.64 0.71 -0.54
N ASP A 72 11.39 0.25 -0.47
CA ASP A 72 10.89 -0.89 -1.26
C ASP A 72 9.35 -0.97 -1.20
N PRO A 73 8.64 -0.95 -2.36
CA PRO A 73 7.18 -1.01 -2.41
C PRO A 73 6.56 -2.29 -1.83
N GLN A 74 7.32 -3.40 -1.76
CA GLN A 74 6.84 -4.71 -1.32
C GLN A 74 7.11 -5.00 0.16
N VAL A 75 7.84 -4.14 0.89
CA VAL A 75 8.23 -4.39 2.30
C VAL A 75 7.04 -4.75 3.19
N PHE A 76 5.90 -4.08 3.01
CA PHE A 76 4.70 -4.34 3.81
C PHE A 76 3.99 -5.65 3.41
N GLU A 77 4.03 -6.00 2.14
CA GLU A 77 3.48 -7.27 1.65
C GLU A 77 4.33 -8.44 2.14
N VAL A 78 5.66 -8.32 2.05
CA VAL A 78 6.62 -9.31 2.55
C VAL A 78 6.56 -9.40 4.07
N GLY A 79 6.50 -8.28 4.79
CA GLY A 79 6.38 -8.27 6.25
C GLY A 79 5.08 -8.94 6.72
N ARG A 80 3.95 -8.63 6.07
CA ARG A 80 2.67 -9.31 6.35
C ARG A 80 2.75 -10.80 6.02
N ARG A 81 3.44 -11.16 4.94
CA ARG A 81 3.70 -12.55 4.56
C ARG A 81 4.55 -13.24 5.63
N HIS A 82 5.58 -12.57 6.14
CA HIS A 82 6.47 -13.11 7.17
C HIS A 82 5.76 -13.33 8.51
N LEU A 83 4.83 -12.45 8.89
CA LEU A 83 4.01 -12.62 10.08
C LEU A 83 2.93 -13.71 9.92
N ARG A 84 2.44 -13.91 8.68
CA ARG A 84 1.38 -14.87 8.38
C ARG A 84 1.91 -16.28 8.13
N TYR A 85 3.12 -16.43 7.59
CA TYR A 85 3.75 -17.73 7.41
C TYR A 85 4.64 -18.07 8.61
N PRO A 86 4.26 -19.07 9.42
CA PRO A 86 5.10 -19.51 10.52
C PRO A 86 6.45 -20.07 10.01
N PRO A 87 7.54 -19.93 10.81
CA PRO A 87 8.92 -20.18 10.38
C PRO A 87 9.22 -21.63 9.98
N TYR A 88 8.29 -22.57 10.18
CA TYR A 88 8.46 -23.98 9.84
C TYR A 88 8.31 -24.30 8.34
N PHE A 89 7.89 -23.36 7.49
CA PHE A 89 7.80 -23.55 6.02
C PHE A 89 9.14 -23.30 5.29
N ARG A 90 10.27 -23.28 6.01
CA ARG A 90 11.61 -23.18 5.45
C ARG A 90 12.13 -24.59 5.17
N ILE A 91 11.78 -25.14 4.00
CA ILE A 91 12.38 -26.35 3.41
C ILE A 91 13.00 -25.96 2.08
#